data_AF-A0A9D7M4C1-F1
#
_entry.id   AF-A0A9D7M4C1-F1
#
_cell.length_a   1.000
_cell.length_b   1.000
_cell.length_c   1.000
_cell.angle_alpha   90.00
_cell.angle_beta   90.00
_cell.angle_gamma   90.00
#
_symmetry.space_group_name_H-M   'P 1'
#
loop_
_entity.id
_entity.type
_entity.pdbx_description
1 polymer ?
#
loop_
_entity_poly.entity_id
_entity_poly.type
_entity_poly.pdbx_seq_one_letter_code
_entity_poly.pdbx_strand_id
1 'polypeptide(L)'
;MAADACKGIVTKNNQDIQRGLDWVTSQRAVVLLTDKKLICGKWTIPLDTISTAQRLKINSLFGGGQVLKVLTTDDKNYQFGMQLNPEWTSQQQLPLALEKGQVKYSAFSIIIRLIAVRYLTYWIYERFIEN
;
A
#
# COMPACT_ATOMS: atom_id res chain seq x y z
N MET A 1 -1.40 20.48 8.67
CA MET A 1 -1.12 20.11 7.26
C MET A 1 0.00 19.09 7.24
N ALA A 2 0.01 18.18 6.27
CA ALA A 2 1.08 17.21 6.09
C ALA A 2 1.26 16.88 4.60
N ALA A 3 2.48 16.67 4.14
CA ALA A 3 2.75 16.30 2.75
C ALA A 3 3.81 15.19 2.65
N ASP A 4 3.65 14.24 1.72
CA ASP A 4 4.69 13.26 1.42
C ASP A 4 4.60 12.78 -0.03
N ALA A 5 5.71 12.32 -0.60
CA ALA A 5 5.69 11.57 -1.84
C ALA A 5 5.02 10.21 -1.58
N CYS A 6 4.13 9.79 -2.48
CA CYS A 6 3.41 8.55 -2.32
C CYS A 6 3.20 7.78 -3.61
N LYS A 7 2.94 6.49 -3.43
CA LYS A 7 2.22 5.66 -4.40
C LYS A 7 0.78 5.53 -3.96
N GLY A 8 -0.15 5.88 -4.84
CA GLY A 8 -1.59 5.81 -4.58
C GLY A 8 -2.27 4.72 -5.39
N ILE A 9 -3.14 3.94 -4.75
CA ILE A 9 -4.05 2.98 -5.39
C ILE A 9 -5.48 3.16 -4.89
N VAL A 10 -6.43 2.65 -5.67
CA VAL A 10 -7.83 2.47 -5.26
C VAL A 10 -8.13 0.96 -5.26
N THR A 11 -8.69 0.46 -4.18
CA THR A 11 -9.10 -0.94 -4.06
C THR A 11 -10.61 -1.05 -4.11
N LYS A 12 -11.12 -2.19 -4.60
CA LYS A 12 -12.58 -2.43 -4.68
C LYS A 12 -13.23 -2.58 -3.30
N ASN A 13 -12.51 -3.22 -2.37
CA ASN A 13 -12.98 -3.50 -1.02
C ASN A 13 -12.01 -2.91 0.02
N ASN A 14 -12.46 -2.76 1.26
CA ASN A 14 -11.60 -2.48 2.42
C ASN A 14 -10.81 -3.74 2.79
N GLN A 15 -9.83 -4.06 1.95
CA GLN A 15 -8.96 -5.21 2.12
C GLN A 15 -7.64 -4.83 2.80
N ASP A 16 -6.99 -5.83 3.38
CA ASP A 16 -5.64 -5.71 3.88
C ASP A 16 -4.67 -5.26 2.78
N ILE A 17 -3.58 -4.63 3.19
CA ILE A 17 -2.53 -4.21 2.27
C ILE A 17 -1.84 -5.47 1.71
N GLN A 18 -1.91 -5.63 0.39
CA GLN A 18 -1.27 -6.73 -0.32
C GLN A 18 -0.18 -6.22 -1.24
N ARG A 19 0.94 -6.95 -1.31
CA ARG A 19 1.91 -6.79 -2.41
C ARG A 19 1.27 -7.36 -3.66
N GLY A 20 1.14 -6.55 -4.71
CA GLY A 20 0.43 -6.96 -5.91
C GLY A 20 0.52 -5.97 -7.06
N LEU A 21 -0.14 -6.32 -8.16
CA LEU A 21 -0.11 -5.59 -9.43
C LEU A 21 -0.59 -4.14 -9.28
N ASP A 22 -1.54 -3.88 -8.38
CA ASP A 22 -2.07 -2.53 -8.12
C ASP A 22 -0.96 -1.55 -7.73
N TRP A 23 0.05 -1.99 -6.97
CA TRP A 23 1.20 -1.17 -6.56
C TRP A 23 2.26 -0.98 -7.66
N VAL A 24 2.20 -1.80 -8.71
CA VAL A 24 3.05 -1.68 -9.90
C VAL A 24 2.48 -0.59 -10.80
N THR A 25 1.17 -0.59 -11.02
CA THR A 25 0.43 0.37 -11.86
C THR A 25 -0.07 1.60 -11.07
N SER A 26 0.26 1.69 -9.79
CA SER A 26 -0.10 2.80 -8.90
C SER A 26 0.34 4.15 -9.46
N GLN A 27 -0.48 5.18 -9.26
CA GLN A 27 -0.02 6.54 -9.53
C GLN A 27 1.04 6.97 -8.52
N ARG A 28 2.00 7.78 -8.96
CA ARG A 28 3.00 8.42 -8.09
C ARG A 28 2.70 9.92 -8.04
N ALA A 29 2.50 10.45 -6.85
CA ALA A 29 2.18 11.86 -6.64
C ALA A 29 2.54 12.27 -5.21
N VAL A 30 2.42 13.56 -4.90
CA VAL A 30 2.45 14.03 -3.52
C VAL A 30 1.06 13.83 -2.92
N VAL A 31 0.99 13.15 -1.78
CA VAL A 31 -0.20 13.17 -0.93
C VAL A 31 -0.12 14.38 -0.01
N LEU A 32 -1.15 15.21 -0.04
CA LEU A 32 -1.24 16.47 0.71
C LEU A 32 -2.50 16.47 1.56
N LEU A 33 -2.33 16.59 2.86
CA LEU A 33 -3.40 16.84 3.82
C LEU A 33 -3.49 18.33 4.13
N THR A 34 -4.64 18.90 3.75
CA THR A 34 -5.06 20.26 4.08
C THR A 34 -6.12 20.21 5.17
N ASP A 35 -6.61 21.37 5.63
CA ASP A 35 -7.63 21.43 6.68
C ASP A 35 -9.02 20.95 6.23
N LYS A 36 -9.25 20.79 4.91
CA LYS A 36 -10.56 20.41 4.36
C LYS A 36 -10.54 19.19 3.45
N LYS A 37 -9.36 18.82 2.93
CA LYS A 37 -9.23 17.75 1.93
C LYS A 37 -7.88 17.06 1.98
N LEU A 38 -7.90 15.79 1.57
CA LEU A 38 -6.76 14.98 1.21
C LEU A 38 -6.62 14.96 -0.32
N ILE A 39 -5.45 15.34 -0.84
CA ILE A 39 -5.19 15.43 -2.29
C ILE A 39 -4.06 14.46 -2.63
N CYS A 40 -4.19 13.71 -3.73
CA CYS A 40 -3.13 12.88 -4.26
C CYS A 40 -3.28 12.72 -5.78
N GLY A 41 -2.44 13.42 -6.54
CA GLY A 41 -2.48 13.40 -8.00
C GLY A 41 -3.87 13.79 -8.51
N LYS A 42 -4.54 12.86 -9.21
CA LYS A 42 -5.89 13.06 -9.74
C LYS A 42 -7.02 12.97 -8.69
N TRP A 43 -6.72 12.61 -7.44
CA TRP A 43 -7.73 12.45 -6.40
C TRP A 43 -7.76 13.66 -5.48
N THR A 44 -8.98 14.14 -5.23
CA THR A 44 -9.28 15.11 -4.18
C THR A 44 -10.41 14.52 -3.35
N ILE A 45 -10.13 14.28 -2.07
CA ILE A 45 -11.01 13.60 -1.13
C ILE A 45 -11.32 14.59 -0.01
N PRO A 46 -12.54 15.14 0.06
CA PRO A 46 -12.95 15.98 1.19
C PRO A 46 -12.87 15.22 2.51
N LEU A 47 -12.46 15.87 3.60
CA LEU A 47 -12.28 15.18 4.89
C LEU A 47 -13.62 14.76 5.53
N ASP A 48 -14.69 15.50 5.25
CA ASP A 48 -16.06 15.21 5.69
C ASP A 48 -16.67 13.98 5.00
N THR A 49 -16.10 13.52 3.89
CA THR A 49 -16.51 12.27 3.22
C THR A 49 -15.70 11.06 3.66
N ILE A 50 -14.70 11.22 4.53
CA ILE A 50 -13.89 10.12 5.05
C ILE A 50 -14.63 9.46 6.21
N SER A 51 -14.99 8.19 6.06
CA SER A 51 -15.62 7.41 7.13
C SER A 51 -14.59 6.83 8.09
N THR A 52 -13.47 6.31 7.58
CA THR A 52 -12.36 5.83 8.40
C THR A 52 -11.02 6.14 7.74
N ALA A 53 -10.02 6.47 8.56
CA ALA A 53 -8.64 6.61 8.14
C ALA A 53 -7.72 5.83 9.08
N GLN A 54 -6.88 4.98 8.50
CA GLN A 54 -5.97 4.12 9.25
C GLN A 54 -4.57 4.32 8.73
N ARG A 55 -3.60 4.28 9.64
CA ARG A 55 -2.19 4.34 9.30
C ARG A 55 -1.49 3.08 9.74
N LEU A 56 -0.96 2.36 8.76
CA LEU A 56 -0.26 1.10 8.97
C LEU A 56 1.24 1.32 8.77
N LYS A 57 2.03 1.05 9.81
CA LYS A 57 3.49 1.03 9.69
C LYS A 57 3.93 -0.29 9.05
N ILE A 58 4.78 -0.21 8.03
CA ILE A 58 5.32 -1.36 7.33
C ILE A 58 6.83 -1.41 7.59
N ASN A 59 7.32 -2.55 8.05
CA ASN A 59 8.74 -2.80 8.18
C ASN A 59 9.16 -3.87 7.18
N SER A 60 10.29 -3.65 6.51
CA SER A 60 10.95 -4.64 5.66
C SER A 60 12.44 -4.71 6.00
N LEU A 61 13.12 -5.74 5.50
CA LEU A 61 14.56 -5.92 5.69
C LEU A 61 15.40 -4.75 5.15
N PHE A 62 14.91 -4.06 4.12
CA PHE A 62 15.64 -2.97 3.43
C PHE A 62 15.10 -1.58 3.77
N GLY A 63 14.30 -1.45 4.82
CA GLY A 63 13.75 -0.17 5.27
C GLY A 63 12.28 -0.25 5.69
N GLY A 64 11.83 0.80 6.35
CA GLY A 64 10.46 0.98 6.80
C GLY A 64 9.70 1.99 5.94
N GLY A 65 8.38 1.94 6.05
CA GLY A 65 7.46 2.89 5.44
C GLY A 65 6.14 2.87 6.17
N GLN A 66 5.14 3.56 5.61
CA GLN A 66 3.78 3.50 6.11
C GLN A 66 2.78 3.54 4.95
N VAL A 67 1.59 3.04 5.20
CA VAL A 67 0.46 3.17 4.28
C VAL A 67 -0.68 3.84 5.01
N LEU A 68 -1.21 4.90 4.40
CA LEU A 68 -2.47 5.51 4.80
C LEU A 68 -3.60 4.82 4.03
N LYS A 69 -4.52 4.18 4.75
CA LYS A 69 -5.78 3.68 4.22
C LYS A 69 -6.86 4.71 4.50
N VAL A 70 -7.66 5.03 3.49
CA VAL A 70 -8.82 5.93 3.60
C VAL A 70 -10.02 5.22 2.99
N LEU A 71 -11.06 5.06 3.80
CA LEU A 71 -12.38 4.64 3.35
C LEU A 71 -13.28 5.87 3.39
N THR A 72 -13.99 6.11 2.29
CA THR A 72 -14.99 7.17 2.19
C THR A 72 -16.38 6.65 2.48
N THR A 73 -17.33 7.54 2.68
CA THR A 73 -18.76 7.21 2.90
C THR A 73 -19.44 6.61 1.68
N ASP A 74 -18.86 6.77 0.49
CA ASP A 74 -19.30 6.14 -0.77
C ASP A 74 -18.53 4.83 -1.09
N ASP A 75 -17.99 4.17 -0.08
CA ASP A 75 -17.28 2.88 -0.14
C ASP A 75 -16.04 2.85 -1.04
N LYS A 76 -15.46 4.01 -1.38
CA LYS A 76 -14.17 4.06 -2.08
C LYS A 76 -13.04 3.85 -1.09
N ASN A 77 -12.15 2.92 -1.44
CA ASN A 77 -11.01 2.55 -0.63
C ASN A 77 -9.73 3.04 -1.30
N TYR A 78 -9.04 3.97 -0.67
CA TYR A 78 -7.76 4.50 -1.12
C TYR A 78 -6.63 3.98 -0.24
N GLN A 79 -5.49 3.68 -0.85
CA GLN A 79 -4.27 3.36 -0.12
C GLN A 79 -3.10 4.18 -0.65
N PHE A 80 -2.37 4.83 0.24
CA PHE A 80 -1.23 5.69 -0.08
C PHE A 80 0.02 5.17 0.64
N GLY A 81 0.92 4.52 -0.11
CA GLY A 81 2.22 4.10 0.40
C GLY A 81 3.20 5.26 0.40
N MET A 82 3.77 5.57 1.56
CA MET A 82 4.61 6.73 1.81
C MET A 82 5.78 6.38 2.75
N GLN A 83 6.76 7.28 2.87
CA GLN A 83 7.86 7.10 3.82
C GLN A 83 7.38 7.35 5.25
N LEU A 84 8.20 6.98 6.23
CA LEU A 84 7.96 7.37 7.61
C LEU A 84 8.21 8.88 7.75
N ASN A 85 7.14 9.65 7.70
CA ASN A 85 7.19 11.10 7.77
C ASN A 85 6.57 11.62 9.09
N PRO A 86 7.31 12.40 9.89
CA PRO A 86 6.81 12.99 11.12
C PRO A 86 5.57 13.87 10.96
N GLU A 87 5.43 14.62 9.86
CA GLU A 87 4.26 15.47 9.62
C GLU A 87 2.96 14.65 9.63
N TRP A 88 3.00 13.46 9.03
CA TRP A 88 1.88 12.52 9.04
C TRP A 88 1.66 11.85 10.40
N THR A 89 2.68 11.81 11.25
CA THR A 89 2.55 11.30 12.63
C THR A 89 1.97 12.33 13.59
N SER A 90 2.23 13.62 13.36
CA SER A 90 1.91 14.71 14.29
C SER A 90 0.71 15.54 13.88
N GLN A 91 0.21 15.39 12.65
CA GLN A 91 -1.00 16.07 12.19
C GLN A 91 -2.22 15.70 13.05
N GLN A 92 -3.15 16.64 13.19
CA GLN A 92 -4.37 16.49 14.00
C GLN A 92 -5.66 16.65 13.18
N GLN A 93 -5.53 17.02 11.90
CA GLN A 93 -6.65 17.28 10.99
C GLN A 93 -7.46 16.02 10.65
N LEU A 94 -6.78 14.88 10.51
CA LEU A 94 -7.38 13.60 10.15
C LEU A 94 -7.19 12.63 11.31
N PRO A 95 -8.25 12.16 12.00
CA PRO A 95 -8.11 11.16 13.05
C PRO A 95 -7.62 9.84 12.43
N LEU A 96 -6.37 9.46 12.73
CA LEU A 96 -5.75 8.24 12.23
C LEU A 96 -5.75 7.16 13.30
N ALA A 97 -6.43 6.05 13.04
CA ALA A 97 -6.23 4.84 13.84
C ALA A 97 -4.86 4.25 13.55
N LEU A 98 -4.10 3.92 14.60
CA LEU A 98 -2.81 3.23 14.47
C LEU A 98 -3.03 1.73 14.48
N GLU A 99 -2.78 1.08 13.35
CA GLU A 99 -2.81 -0.37 13.26
C GLU A 99 -1.42 -0.93 12.97
N LYS A 100 -1.05 -1.97 13.72
CA LYS A 100 0.09 -2.84 13.38
C LYS A 100 -0.38 -3.83 12.32
N GLY A 101 -0.43 -3.40 11.06
CA GLY A 101 -0.74 -4.27 9.94
C GLY A 101 0.50 -4.94 9.34
N GLN A 102 0.34 -6.17 8.84
CA GLN A 102 1.36 -6.83 8.02
C GLN A 102 0.97 -6.75 6.54
N VAL A 103 1.97 -6.58 5.68
CA VAL A 103 1.74 -6.61 4.24
C VAL A 103 1.69 -8.06 3.77
N LYS A 104 0.53 -8.51 3.28
CA LYS A 104 0.34 -9.86 2.77
C LYS A 104 0.86 -9.98 1.34
N TYR A 105 1.17 -11.20 0.91
CA TYR A 105 1.42 -11.49 -0.51
C TYR A 105 0.09 -11.75 -1.21
N SER A 106 -0.05 -11.24 -2.44
CA SER A 106 -1.15 -11.66 -3.31
C SER A 106 -1.01 -13.15 -3.66
N ALA A 107 -2.13 -13.88 -3.68
CA ALA A 107 -2.19 -15.29 -4.07
C ALA A 107 -1.55 -15.54 -5.44
N PHE A 108 -1.75 -14.61 -6.38
CA PHE A 108 -1.13 -14.67 -7.70
C PHE A 108 0.41 -14.71 -7.62
N SER A 109 1.01 -13.88 -6.78
CA SER A 109 2.46 -13.85 -6.60
C SER A 109 2.99 -15.14 -5.98
N ILE A 110 2.22 -15.75 -5.06
CA ILE A 110 2.58 -17.03 -4.44
C ILE A 110 2.59 -18.14 -5.50
N ILE A 111 1.55 -18.23 -6.33
CA ILE A 111 1.42 -19.27 -7.37
C ILE A 111 2.59 -19.20 -8.36
N ILE A 112 2.92 -18.00 -8.88
CA ILE A 112 4.04 -17.84 -9.82
C ILE A 112 5.36 -18.28 -9.20
N ARG A 113 5.62 -17.95 -7.93
CA ARG A 113 6.86 -18.37 -7.25
C ARG A 113 6.95 -19.88 -7.13
N LEU A 114 5.85 -20.58 -6.82
CA LEU A 114 5.83 -22.05 -6.75
C LEU A 114 6.14 -22.67 -8.12
N ILE A 115 5.56 -22.14 -9.20
CA ILE A 115 5.85 -22.58 -10.57
C ILE A 115 7.33 -22.34 -10.91
N ALA A 116 7.86 -21.16 -10.60
CA ALA A 116 9.25 -20.81 -10.87
C ALA A 116 10.23 -21.71 -10.11
N VAL A 117 9.96 -21.99 -8.83
CA VAL A 117 10.78 -22.92 -8.03
C VAL A 117 10.74 -24.32 -8.62
N ARG A 118 9.55 -24.82 -8.99
CA ARG A 118 9.42 -26.15 -9.62
C ARG A 118 10.18 -26.23 -10.94
N TYR A 119 10.06 -25.21 -11.78
CA TYR A 119 10.80 -25.15 -13.05
C TYR A 119 12.31 -25.09 -12.82
N LEU A 120 12.77 -24.28 -11.86
CA LEU A 120 14.18 -24.18 -11.51
C LEU A 120 14.73 -25.51 -11.00
N THR A 121 13.99 -26.23 -10.15
CA THR A 121 14.41 -27.55 -9.66
C THR A 121 14.49 -28.57 -10.78
N TYR A 122 13.55 -28.55 -11.73
CA TYR A 122 13.59 -29.41 -12.91
C TYR A 122 14.80 -29.10 -13.79
N TRP A 123 15.04 -27.81 -14.07
CA TRP A 123 16.18 -27.37 -14.88
C TRP A 123 17.54 -27.74 -14.25
N ILE A 124 17.67 -27.63 -12.92
CA ILE A 124 18.89 -28.06 -12.20
C ILE A 124 19.07 -29.58 -12.30
N TYR A 125 18.00 -30.35 -12.15
CA TYR A 125 18.04 -31.81 -12.25
C TYR A 125 18.47 -32.27 -13.66
N GLU A 126 17.85 -31.74 -14.71
CA GLU A 126 18.19 -32.04 -16.10
C GLU A 126 19.65 -31.66 -16.41
N ARG A 127 20.10 -30.49 -15.93
CA ARG A 127 21.43 -29.97 -16.27
C ARG A 127 22.58 -30.69 -15.55
N PHE A 128 22.39 -31.12 -14.30
CA PHE A 128 23.48 -31.57 -13.43
C PHE A 128 23.35 -33.00 -12.90
N ILE A 129 22.18 -33.64 -13.04
CA ILE A 129 21.95 -35.00 -12.52
C ILE A 129 21.68 -35.99 -13.66
N GLU A 130 20.94 -35.60 -14.70
CA GLU A 130 20.71 -36.47 -15.88
C GLU A 130 21.84 -36.44 -16.92
N ASN A 131 22.74 -35.45 -16.87
CA ASN A 131 24.00 -35.39 -17.63
C ASN A 131 25.19 -35.80 -16.76
#